data_AF-A0AAV0KZX2-F1
#
_entry.id   AF-A0AAV0KZX2-F1
#
_cell.length_a   1.000
_cell.length_b   1.000
_cell.length_c   1.000
_cell.angle_alpha   90.00
_cell.angle_beta   90.00
_cell.angle_gamma   90.00
#
_symmetry.space_group_name_H-M   'P 1'
#
loop_
_entity.id
_entity.type
_entity.pdbx_description
1 polymer ?
#
loop_
_entity_poly.entity_id
_entity_poly.type
_entity_poly.pdbx_seq_one_letter_code
_entity_poly.pdbx_strand_id
1 'polypeptide(L)'
;MVIGTIFGNRRGHVWLCFQHDRLATKPLLLLELSVPTHQLVKEMKFGLVRIALECTRPEFRSCPLRSVPVWTMNCNGKKLGFAARRKVSERNRQMLKTMQSTTVGAGVIPAGVGSPEEVMYMRANYEHVVGSANSESFHLINPDEWEGQELGVFLIRSC
;
A
#
# COMPACT_ATOMS: atom_id res chain seq x y z
N MET A 1 -5.46 0.75 14.79
CA MET A 1 -4.70 -0.26 14.01
C MET A 1 -5.48 -0.65 12.77
N VAL A 2 -4.81 -0.82 11.64
CA VAL A 2 -5.37 -1.31 10.37
C VAL A 2 -4.44 -2.38 9.79
N ILE A 3 -4.94 -3.14 8.82
CA ILE A 3 -4.15 -4.16 8.13
C ILE A 3 -3.72 -3.61 6.78
N GLY A 4 -2.41 -3.53 6.55
CA GLY A 4 -1.83 -3.14 5.28
C GLY A 4 -1.36 -4.38 4.52
N THR A 5 -1.66 -4.44 3.23
CA THR A 5 -1.19 -5.48 2.31
C THR A 5 -0.54 -4.83 1.10
N ILE A 6 0.73 -5.14 0.87
CA ILE A 6 1.47 -4.81 -0.34
C ILE A 6 1.55 -6.08 -1.17
N PHE A 7 1.12 -6.04 -2.43
CA PHE A 7 1.16 -7.21 -3.30
C PHE A 7 1.43 -6.82 -4.75
N GLY A 8 2.01 -7.72 -5.53
CA GLY A 8 2.27 -7.44 -6.93
C GLY A 8 3.01 -8.58 -7.63
N ASN A 9 2.85 -8.64 -8.94
CA ASN A 9 3.63 -9.54 -9.78
C ASN A 9 5.08 -9.06 -9.82
N ARG A 10 6.04 -9.99 -9.97
CA ARG A 10 7.47 -9.66 -10.02
C ARG A 10 7.83 -8.62 -11.09
N ARG A 11 7.15 -8.65 -12.24
CA ARG A 11 7.33 -7.73 -13.37
C ARG A 11 6.20 -6.70 -13.51
N GLY A 12 5.22 -6.73 -12.61
CA GLY A 12 4.05 -5.86 -12.66
C GLY A 12 4.13 -4.67 -11.71
N HIS A 13 2.99 -3.98 -11.61
CA HIS A 13 2.76 -2.89 -10.68
C HIS A 13 2.54 -3.39 -9.26
N VAL A 14 2.89 -2.54 -8.29
CA VAL A 14 2.62 -2.78 -6.88
C VAL A 14 1.23 -2.29 -6.53
N TRP A 15 0.52 -3.08 -5.74
CA TRP A 15 -0.74 -2.72 -5.13
C TRP A 15 -0.54 -2.54 -3.64
N LEU A 16 -1.07 -1.43 -3.12
CA LEU A 16 -1.09 -1.11 -1.69
C LEU A 16 -2.54 -1.04 -1.23
N CYS A 17 -2.90 -1.86 -0.24
CA CYS A 17 -4.25 -1.99 0.28
C CYS A 17 -4.25 -1.81 1.80
N PHE A 18 -5.17 -1.00 2.32
CA PHE A 18 -5.42 -0.88 3.76
C PHE A 18 -6.85 -1.32 4.09
N GLN A 19 -7.02 -2.20 5.07
CA GLN A 19 -8.30 -2.73 5.53
C GLN A 19 -8.47 -2.49 7.03
N HIS A 20 -9.69 -2.19 7.48
CA HIS A 20 -9.99 -2.09 8.91
C HIS A 20 -10.07 -3.47 9.57
N ASP A 21 -10.63 -4.43 8.84
CA ASP A 21 -10.77 -5.84 9.24
C ASP A 21 -10.24 -6.72 8.10
N ARG A 22 -9.56 -7.83 8.43
CA ARG A 22 -9.08 -8.83 7.47
C ARG A 22 -10.21 -9.44 6.64
N LEU A 23 -11.43 -9.49 7.17
CA LEU A 23 -12.62 -10.00 6.51
C LEU A 23 -13.33 -8.93 5.67
N ALA A 24 -12.92 -7.66 5.76
CA ALA A 24 -13.58 -6.57 5.06
C ALA A 24 -13.45 -6.72 3.53
N THR A 25 -14.59 -6.86 2.86
CA THR A 25 -14.69 -6.95 1.39
C THR A 25 -14.41 -5.61 0.69
N LYS A 26 -14.49 -4.50 1.43
CA LYS A 26 -14.19 -3.14 0.97
C LYS A 26 -13.02 -2.56 1.78
N PRO A 27 -11.85 -2.35 1.16
CA PRO A 27 -10.72 -1.72 1.82
C PRO A 27 -10.97 -0.23 2.03
N LEU A 28 -10.30 0.32 3.04
CA LEU A 28 -10.25 1.74 3.34
C LEU A 28 -9.59 2.51 2.19
N LEU A 29 -8.55 1.91 1.61
CA LEU A 29 -7.76 2.48 0.54
C LEU A 29 -7.15 1.36 -0.30
N LEU A 30 -7.23 1.49 -1.63
CA LEU A 30 -6.55 0.63 -2.58
C LEU A 30 -5.86 1.52 -3.63
N LEU A 31 -4.56 1.36 -3.74
CA LEU A 31 -3.70 2.12 -4.64
C LEU A 31 -2.93 1.18 -5.54
N GLU A 32 -2.89 1.52 -6.83
CA GLU A 32 -1.98 0.95 -7.81
C GLU A 32 -0.80 1.90 -7.97
N LEU A 33 0.39 1.46 -7.60
CA LEU A 33 1.63 2.21 -7.77
C LEU A 33 2.19 1.93 -9.16
N SER A 34 2.49 2.98 -9.93
CA SER A 34 3.12 2.84 -11.25
C SER A 34 4.51 2.20 -11.20
N VAL A 35 5.11 2.11 -10.01
CA VAL A 35 6.43 1.55 -9.80
C VAL A 35 6.44 0.03 -9.91
N PRO A 36 7.42 -0.55 -10.62
CA PRO A 36 7.58 -2.00 -10.68
C PRO A 36 7.87 -2.60 -9.31
N THR A 37 7.30 -3.78 -9.04
CA THR A 37 7.50 -4.49 -7.76
C THR A 37 8.97 -4.70 -7.41
N HIS A 38 9.81 -5.06 -8.39
CA HIS A 38 11.25 -5.26 -8.16
C HIS A 38 11.98 -3.99 -7.66
N GLN A 39 11.53 -2.81 -8.09
CA GLN A 39 12.12 -1.54 -7.68
C GLN A 39 11.74 -1.21 -6.23
N LEU A 40 10.48 -1.41 -5.85
CA LEU A 40 10.08 -1.22 -4.45
C LEU A 40 10.75 -2.23 -3.51
N VAL A 41 10.87 -3.49 -3.93
CA VAL A 41 11.60 -4.52 -3.16
C VAL A 41 13.07 -4.12 -2.97
N LYS A 42 13.71 -3.49 -3.97
CA LYS A 42 15.07 -2.97 -3.84
C LYS A 42 15.16 -1.88 -2.77
N GLU A 43 14.20 -0.96 -2.70
CA GLU A 43 14.14 0.05 -1.63
C GLU A 43 13.94 -0.59 -0.25
N MET A 44 13.10 -1.64 -0.17
CA MET A 44 12.86 -2.40 1.08
C MET A 44 14.07 -3.13 1.62
N LYS A 45 15.07 -3.47 0.78
CA LYS A 45 16.31 -4.12 1.24
C LYS A 45 17.16 -3.23 2.16
N PHE A 46 16.97 -1.92 2.12
CA PHE A 46 17.76 -0.98 2.92
C PHE A 46 17.16 -0.70 4.32
N GLY A 47 16.16 -1.50 4.74
CA GLY A 47 15.58 -1.46 6.09
C GLY A 47 14.58 -0.32 6.31
N LEU A 48 14.78 0.85 5.71
CA LEU A 48 13.90 2.00 5.88
C LEU A 48 13.23 2.42 4.57
N VAL A 49 11.90 2.37 4.54
CA VAL A 49 11.10 2.76 3.38
C VAL A 49 10.00 3.74 3.78
N ARG A 50 10.04 4.94 3.19
CA ARG A 50 9.03 5.98 3.34
C ARG A 50 8.38 6.27 2.01
N ILE A 51 7.13 5.86 1.83
CA ILE A 51 6.33 6.14 0.65
C ILE A 51 5.48 7.38 0.94
N ALA A 52 5.83 8.51 0.35
CA ALA A 52 5.02 9.72 0.39
C ALA A 52 4.17 9.84 -0.87
N LEU A 53 2.87 10.02 -0.69
CA LEU A 53 1.88 10.21 -1.73
C LEU A 53 1.33 11.62 -1.62
N GLU A 54 1.72 12.45 -2.58
CA GLU A 54 1.49 13.89 -2.55
C GLU A 54 0.48 14.32 -3.61
N CYS A 55 -0.47 15.16 -3.19
CA CYS A 55 -1.42 15.81 -4.07
C CYS A 55 -1.33 17.33 -3.92
N THR A 56 -0.93 18.01 -5.00
CA THR A 56 -0.87 19.48 -5.08
C THR A 56 -2.01 20.06 -5.93
N ARG A 57 -2.93 19.20 -6.38
CA ARG A 57 -3.98 19.55 -7.34
C ARG A 57 -5.17 20.23 -6.65
N PRO A 58 -5.49 21.49 -7.00
CA PRO A 58 -6.55 22.24 -6.33
C PRO A 58 -7.94 21.63 -6.52
N GLU A 59 -8.19 20.95 -7.64
CA GLU A 59 -9.46 20.29 -7.93
C GLU A 59 -9.82 19.19 -6.91
N PHE A 60 -8.85 18.67 -6.16
CA PHE A 60 -9.04 17.62 -5.17
C PHE A 60 -8.97 18.12 -3.73
N ARG A 61 -9.10 19.42 -3.48
CA ARG A 61 -9.08 20.01 -2.12
C ARG A 61 -10.31 19.70 -1.29
N SER A 62 -11.48 19.63 -1.92
CA SER A 62 -12.76 19.44 -1.24
C SER A 62 -13.14 17.98 -1.01
N CYS A 63 -12.51 17.03 -1.71
CA CYS A 63 -12.81 15.62 -1.52
C CYS A 63 -12.11 15.06 -0.26
N PRO A 64 -12.61 13.97 0.34
CA PRO A 64 -11.89 13.29 1.42
C PRO A 64 -10.48 12.88 0.96
N LEU A 65 -9.48 12.94 1.86
CA LEU A 65 -8.08 12.66 1.51
C LEU A 65 -7.92 11.30 0.79
N ARG A 66 -8.48 10.24 1.36
CA ARG A 66 -8.47 8.88 0.75
C ARG A 66 -9.29 8.74 -0.54
N SER A 67 -10.02 9.78 -0.94
CA SER A 67 -10.79 9.82 -2.20
C SER A 67 -10.03 10.46 -3.37
N VAL A 68 -8.88 11.10 -3.13
CA VAL A 68 -8.01 11.65 -4.17
C VAL A 68 -7.66 10.53 -5.18
N PRO A 69 -7.90 10.75 -6.48
CA PRO A 69 -7.82 9.70 -7.49
C PRO A 69 -6.38 9.38 -7.93
N VAL A 70 -5.47 10.35 -7.82
CA VAL A 70 -4.08 10.22 -8.27
C VAL A 70 -3.15 11.00 -7.35
N TRP A 71 -1.99 10.42 -7.10
CA TRP A 71 -0.96 10.94 -6.21
C TRP A 71 0.38 10.93 -6.92
N THR A 72 1.22 11.92 -6.64
CA THR A 72 2.65 11.83 -6.94
C THR A 72 3.30 10.96 -5.87
N MET A 73 4.06 9.95 -6.29
CA MET A 73 4.71 9.02 -5.39
C MET A 73 6.20 9.33 -5.26
N ASN A 74 6.62 9.62 -4.04
CA ASN A 74 8.00 9.72 -3.63
C ASN A 74 8.33 8.54 -2.71
N CYS A 75 9.49 7.91 -2.88
CA CYS A 75 10.00 6.90 -1.98
C CYS A 75 11.39 7.32 -1.49
N ASN A 76 11.59 7.37 -0.17
CA ASN A 76 12.85 7.79 0.44
C ASN A 76 13.39 9.13 -0.12
N GLY A 77 12.47 10.09 -0.33
CA GLY A 77 12.78 11.42 -0.89
C GLY A 77 12.98 11.47 -2.41
N LYS A 78 12.93 10.33 -3.11
CA LYS A 78 13.06 10.28 -4.58
C LYS A 78 11.69 10.14 -5.24
N LYS A 79 11.41 11.00 -6.22
CA LYS A 79 10.21 10.86 -7.06
C LYS A 79 10.31 9.58 -7.88
N LEU A 80 9.39 8.66 -7.63
CA LEU A 80 9.39 7.34 -8.21
C LEU A 80 8.25 7.14 -9.22
N GLY A 81 7.19 7.94 -9.18
CA GLY A 81 6.12 7.89 -10.18
C GLY A 81 4.81 8.44 -9.64
N PHE A 82 3.73 7.75 -9.96
CA PHE A 82 2.37 8.04 -9.50
C PHE A 82 1.73 6.84 -8.79
N ALA A 83 0.77 7.12 -7.93
CA ALA A 83 -0.14 6.12 -7.38
C ALA A 83 -1.57 6.50 -7.75
N ALA A 84 -2.34 5.55 -8.27
CA ALA A 84 -3.73 5.76 -8.65
C ALA A 84 -4.66 5.01 -7.70
N ARG A 85 -5.69 5.70 -7.23
CA ARG A 85 -6.75 5.07 -6.45
C ARG A 85 -7.59 4.18 -7.35
N ARG A 86 -7.86 2.97 -6.89
CA ARG A 86 -8.66 1.98 -7.61
C ARG A 86 -9.83 1.50 -6.76
N LYS A 87 -10.91 1.13 -7.45
CA LYS A 87 -11.97 0.31 -6.85
C LYS A 87 -11.48 -1.14 -6.81
N VAL A 88 -11.94 -1.90 -5.82
CA VAL A 88 -11.65 -3.35 -5.76
C VAL A 88 -12.29 -4.04 -6.95
N SER A 89 -11.47 -4.63 -7.82
CA SER A 89 -11.91 -5.55 -8.86
C SER A 89 -12.10 -6.95 -8.29
N GLU A 90 -12.79 -7.82 -9.02
CA GLU A 90 -12.94 -9.23 -8.64
C GLU A 90 -11.58 -9.93 -8.48
N ARG A 91 -10.62 -9.62 -9.37
CA ARG A 91 -9.25 -10.12 -9.28
C ARG A 91 -8.58 -9.72 -7.96
N ASN A 92 -8.64 -8.44 -7.59
CA ASN A 92 -8.02 -7.95 -6.36
C ASN A 92 -8.72 -8.53 -5.13
N ARG A 93 -10.05 -8.72 -5.19
CA ARG A 93 -10.84 -9.37 -4.14
C ARG A 93 -10.38 -10.80 -3.91
N GLN A 94 -10.21 -11.59 -4.97
CA GLN A 94 -9.73 -12.97 -4.89
C GLN A 94 -8.33 -13.03 -4.30
N MET A 95 -7.42 -12.16 -4.73
CA MET A 95 -6.07 -12.07 -4.16
C MET A 95 -6.11 -11.78 -2.65
N LEU A 96 -6.86 -10.75 -2.23
CA LEU A 96 -7.00 -10.40 -0.82
C LEU A 96 -7.63 -11.55 0.00
N LYS A 97 -8.55 -12.31 -0.59
CA LYS A 97 -9.16 -13.50 0.03
C LYS A 97 -8.15 -14.63 0.23
N THR A 98 -7.27 -14.88 -0.74
CA THR A 98 -6.18 -15.88 -0.59
C THR A 98 -5.26 -15.55 0.58
N MET A 99 -5.07 -14.26 0.89
CA MET A 99 -4.24 -13.78 1.99
C MET A 99 -5.00 -13.63 3.32
N GLN A 100 -6.30 -13.92 3.38
CA GLN A 100 -7.18 -13.65 4.53
C GLN A 100 -6.71 -14.30 5.85
N SER A 101 -6.12 -15.50 5.78
CA SER A 101 -5.63 -16.24 6.94
C SER A 101 -4.33 -15.69 7.51
N THR A 102 -3.60 -14.87 6.74
CA THR A 102 -2.35 -14.26 7.18
C THR A 102 -2.64 -12.98 7.95
N THR A 103 -2.15 -12.88 9.19
CA THR A 103 -2.26 -11.67 10.00
C THR A 103 -1.04 -10.76 9.77
N VAL A 104 0.16 -11.33 9.92
CA VAL A 104 1.44 -10.68 9.63
C VAL A 104 2.34 -11.69 8.92
N GLY A 105 3.01 -11.27 7.85
CA GLY A 105 3.95 -12.12 7.11
C GLY A 105 4.15 -11.70 5.65
N ALA A 106 5.16 -12.27 5.02
CA ALA A 106 5.41 -12.14 3.59
C ALA A 106 5.39 -13.51 2.92
N GLY A 107 4.99 -13.58 1.65
CA GLY A 107 4.88 -14.83 0.94
C GLY A 107 4.68 -14.66 -0.56
N VAL A 108 4.55 -15.80 -1.24
CA VAL A 108 4.28 -15.89 -2.68
C VAL A 108 3.01 -16.69 -2.90
N ILE A 109 2.10 -16.15 -3.70
CA ILE A 109 0.92 -16.85 -4.22
C ILE A 109 1.31 -17.41 -5.59
N PRO A 110 1.27 -18.75 -5.79
CA PRO A 110 1.62 -19.38 -7.05
C PRO A 110 0.73 -18.90 -8.22
N ALA A 111 1.28 -18.99 -9.43
CA ALA A 111 0.50 -18.81 -10.65
C ALA A 111 -0.69 -19.79 -10.69
N GLY A 112 -1.85 -19.31 -11.14
CA GLY A 112 -3.10 -20.09 -11.22
C GLY A 112 -4.17 -19.67 -10.21
N VAL A 113 -3.80 -19.03 -9.08
CA VAL A 113 -4.76 -18.46 -8.13
C VAL A 113 -5.03 -17.00 -8.46
N GLY A 114 -5.94 -16.74 -9.41
CA GLY A 114 -6.37 -15.37 -9.78
C GLY A 114 -5.31 -14.53 -10.52
N SER A 115 -4.16 -15.11 -10.88
CA SER A 115 -3.10 -14.48 -11.67
C SER A 115 -2.36 -15.52 -12.53
N PRO A 116 -2.02 -15.20 -13.79
CA PRO A 116 -1.20 -16.07 -14.64
C PRO A 116 0.28 -16.11 -14.20
N GLU A 117 0.71 -15.19 -13.34
CA GLU A 117 2.05 -15.15 -12.78
C GLU A 117 2.00 -15.18 -11.25
N GLU A 118 3.12 -15.58 -10.64
CA GLU A 118 3.32 -15.53 -9.20
C GLU A 118 3.17 -14.11 -8.65
N VAL A 119 2.48 -13.99 -7.52
CA VAL A 119 2.23 -12.74 -6.82
C VAL A 119 2.98 -12.77 -5.50
N MET A 120 3.91 -11.84 -5.31
CA MET A 120 4.51 -11.61 -4.00
C MET A 120 3.59 -10.75 -3.17
N TYR A 121 3.53 -11.01 -1.86
CA TYR A 121 2.79 -10.16 -0.94
C TYR A 121 3.50 -10.02 0.41
N MET A 122 3.19 -8.92 1.08
CA MET A 122 3.53 -8.64 2.47
C MET A 122 2.30 -8.06 3.15
N ARG A 123 1.91 -8.66 4.27
CA ARG A 123 0.77 -8.26 5.07
C ARG A 123 1.24 -7.98 6.49
N ALA A 124 0.81 -6.87 7.06
CA ALA A 124 1.18 -6.50 8.41
C ALA A 124 0.15 -5.57 9.06
N ASN A 125 0.30 -5.37 10.36
CA ASN A 125 -0.45 -4.38 11.11
C ASN A 125 0.20 -3.01 10.95
N TYR A 126 -0.63 -1.99 10.82
CA TYR A 126 -0.19 -0.61 10.74
C TYR A 126 -0.93 0.23 11.78
N GLU A 127 -0.18 1.13 12.41
CA GLU A 127 -0.75 2.24 13.13
C GLU A 127 -1.23 3.27 12.10
N HIS A 128 -2.52 3.60 12.14
CA HIS A 128 -3.12 4.61 11.28
C HIS A 128 -3.27 5.89 12.09
N VAL A 129 -2.60 6.94 11.64
CA VAL A 129 -2.60 8.25 12.29
C VAL A 129 -3.25 9.27 11.36
N VAL A 130 -4.27 9.96 11.87
CA VAL A 130 -4.92 11.07 11.16
C VAL A 130 -4.36 12.37 11.72
N GLY A 131 -3.52 13.04 10.95
CA GLY A 131 -2.94 14.33 11.36
C GLY A 131 -3.89 15.49 11.12
N SER A 132 -4.51 15.55 9.95
CA SER A 132 -5.51 16.57 9.60
C SER A 132 -6.40 16.10 8.45
N ALA A 133 -7.33 16.94 7.99
CA ALA A 133 -8.10 16.69 6.76
C ALA A 133 -7.22 16.54 5.50
N ASN A 134 -5.95 16.97 5.59
CA ASN A 134 -4.99 16.95 4.49
C ASN A 134 -3.82 15.98 4.70
N SER A 135 -3.76 15.29 5.85
CA SER A 135 -2.63 14.42 6.18
C SER A 135 -3.05 13.18 6.96
N GLU A 136 -2.69 12.01 6.45
CA GLU A 136 -2.81 10.72 7.11
C GLU A 136 -1.53 9.91 6.93
N SER A 137 -1.16 9.09 7.91
CA SER A 137 -0.01 8.19 7.81
C SER A 137 -0.31 6.80 8.33
N PHE A 138 0.42 5.83 7.79
CA PHE A 138 0.34 4.41 8.13
C PHE A 138 1.76 3.94 8.48
N HIS A 139 1.97 3.57 9.74
CA HIS A 139 3.27 3.14 10.26
C HIS A 139 3.23 1.64 10.52
N LEU A 140 4.15 0.89 9.92
CA LEU A 140 4.27 -0.55 10.16
C LEU A 140 4.48 -0.80 11.66
N ILE A 141 3.66 -1.69 12.23
CA ILE A 141 3.83 -2.19 13.60
C ILE A 141 4.63 -3.48 13.49
N ASN A 142 5.88 -3.44 13.94
CA ASN A 142 6.71 -4.64 14.01
C ASN A 142 6.30 -5.48 15.23
N PRO A 143 5.92 -6.76 15.05
CA PRO A 143 5.51 -7.63 16.15
C PRO A 143 6.70 -8.04 17.04
N ASP A 144 7.89 -8.10 16.45
CA ASP A 144 9.14 -8.30 17.15
C ASP A 144 9.82 -6.93 17.22
N GLU A 145 10.26 -6.47 18.39
CA GLU A 145 10.97 -5.19 18.61
C GLU A 145 12.37 -5.15 17.93
N TRP A 146 12.53 -5.83 16.79
CA TRP A 146 13.72 -5.84 15.97
C TRP A 146 13.69 -4.64 15.02
N GLU A 147 14.73 -3.81 15.11
CA GLU A 147 14.97 -2.58 14.33
C GLU A 147 15.25 -2.82 12.83
N GLY A 148 14.71 -3.89 12.23
CA GLY A 148 15.12 -4.35 10.91
C GLY A 148 14.38 -3.69 9.75
N GLN A 149 13.08 -3.43 9.90
CA GLN A 149 12.25 -2.94 8.80
C GLN A 149 11.25 -1.87 9.26
N GLU A 150 11.47 -0.64 8.85
CA GLU A 150 10.56 0.47 9.04
C GLU A 150 9.89 0.81 7.70
N LEU A 151 8.57 0.62 7.63
CA LEU A 151 7.78 1.02 6.47
C LEU A 151 6.70 2.03 6.88
N GLY A 152 6.77 3.21 6.29
CA GLY A 152 5.78 4.27 6.46
C GLY A 152 5.14 4.66 5.13
N VAL A 153 3.82 4.82 5.14
CA VAL A 153 3.07 5.40 4.00
C VAL A 153 2.41 6.69 4.46
N PHE A 154 2.62 7.77 3.71
CA PHE A 154 2.13 9.11 4.04
C PHE A 154 1.25 9.62 2.91
N LEU A 155 0.03 10.06 3.24
CA LEU A 155 -0.86 10.77 2.33
C LEU A 155 -0.81 12.25 2.69
N ILE A 156 -0.36 13.10 1.78
CA ILE A 156 -0.20 14.53 2.04
C ILE A 156 -0.85 15.30 0.89
N ARG A 157 -1.83 16.14 1.22
CA ARG A 157 -2.39 17.13 0.30
C ARG A 157 -1.87 18.51 0.68
N SER A 158 -1.07 19.10 -0.19
CA SER A 158 -0.57 20.47 0.02
C SER A 158 -1.65 21.44 -0.45
N CYS A 159 -2.30 22.11 0.50
CA CYS A 159 -3.29 23.15 0.25
C CYS A 159 -2.63 24.51 0.07
#